data_AF-A0A496AAC1-F1
#
_entry.id   AF-A0A496AAC1-F1
#
_cell.length_a   1.000
_cell.length_b   1.000
_cell.length_c   1.000
_cell.angle_alpha   90.00
_cell.angle_beta   90.00
_cell.angle_gamma   90.00
#
_symmetry.space_group_name_H-M   'P 1'
#
loop_
_entity.id
_entity.type
_entity.pdbx_description
1 polymer ?
#
loop_
_entity_poly.entity_id
_entity_poly.type
_entity_poly.pdbx_seq_one_letter_code
_entity_poly.pdbx_strand_id
1 'polypeptide(L)' 'MNQVPIISVGPCELKLATTLAGNDFEDNLQVACAINGQLDLVVTRNLAGFSGNNIPILTPQQMLLRLSEDD' A
#
# COMPACT_ATOMS: atom_id res chain seq x y z
N MET A 1 9.36 16.27 -14.68
CA MET A 1 9.84 15.39 -13.60
C MET A 1 8.62 14.76 -12.97
N ASN A 2 8.48 13.44 -13.02
CA ASN A 2 7.42 12.75 -12.29
C ASN A 2 7.71 12.93 -10.79
N GLN A 3 6.90 13.72 -10.10
CA GLN A 3 7.04 13.89 -8.66
C GLN A 3 6.40 12.69 -7.97
N VAL A 4 7.16 12.03 -7.09
CA VAL A 4 6.66 10.98 -6.21
C VAL A 4 6.47 11.63 -4.83
N PRO A 5 5.23 11.83 -4.36
CA PRO A 5 5.00 12.37 -3.03
C PRO A 5 5.47 11.38 -1.96
N ILE A 6 6.06 11.89 -0.88
CA ILE A 6 6.49 11.10 0.27
C ILE A 6 5.42 11.23 1.36
N ILE A 7 4.85 10.11 1.79
CA ILE A 7 3.95 10.05 2.94
C ILE A 7 4.81 9.87 4.20
N SER A 8 4.61 10.74 5.19
CA SER A 8 5.33 10.65 6.47
C SER A 8 4.70 9.60 7.37
N VAL A 9 5.53 8.92 8.17
CA VAL A 9 5.06 8.01 9.23
C VAL A 9 4.86 8.80 10.51
N GLY A 10 3.65 8.79 11.06
CA GLY A 10 3.30 9.41 12.32
C GLY A 10 2.67 8.44 13.33
N PRO A 11 2.23 8.95 14.50
CA PRO A 11 1.61 8.13 15.54
C PRO A 11 0.36 7.38 15.08
N CYS A 12 -0.41 7.95 14.13
CA CYS A 12 -1.61 7.32 13.58
C CYS A 12 -1.26 6.07 12.77
N GLU A 13 -0.26 6.17 11.88
CA GLU A 13 0.22 5.07 11.05
C GLU A 13 0.82 3.96 11.92
N LEU A 14 1.64 4.33 12.91
CA LEU A 14 2.22 3.39 13.87
C LEU A 14 1.14 2.65 14.64
N LYS A 15 0.14 3.36 15.18
CA LYS A 15 -0.95 2.74 15.94
C LYS A 15 -1.76 1.79 15.06
N LEU A 16 -2.13 2.21 13.85
CA LEU A 16 -2.88 1.36 12.92
C LEU A 16 -2.08 0.11 12.53
N ALA A 17 -0.79 0.27 12.20
CA ALA A 17 0.08 -0.84 11.81
C ALA A 17 0.15 -1.95 12.88
N THR A 18 0.10 -1.60 14.18
CA THR A 18 0.07 -2.59 15.27
C THR A 18 -1.21 -3.40 15.37
N THR A 19 -2.29 -2.97 14.71
CA THR A 19 -3.60 -3.66 14.73
C THR A 19 -3.86 -4.51 13.49
N LEU A 20 -3.02 -4.38 12.45
CA LEU A 20 -3.15 -5.14 11.21
C LEU A 20 -2.67 -6.59 11.41
N ALA A 21 -3.27 -7.51 10.67
CA ALA A 21 -3.05 -8.95 10.82
C ALA A 21 -1.78 -9.47 10.13
N GLY A 22 -1.06 -8.63 9.38
CA GLY A 22 0.17 -9.02 8.69
C GLY A 22 1.30 -9.38 9.65
N ASN A 23 2.18 -10.28 9.22
CA ASN A 23 3.28 -10.80 10.03
C ASN A 23 4.56 -9.94 9.96
N ASP A 24 4.62 -9.00 9.02
CA ASP A 24 5.72 -8.04 8.90
C ASP A 24 5.21 -6.63 9.26
N PHE A 25 5.91 -5.99 10.20
CA PHE A 25 5.56 -4.65 10.63
C PHE A 25 5.80 -3.61 9.52
N GLU A 26 6.80 -3.82 8.65
CA GLU A 26 7.05 -2.90 7.52
C GLU A 26 5.87 -2.88 6.56
N ASP A 27 5.37 -4.05 6.16
CA ASP A 27 4.21 -4.19 5.26
C ASP A 27 2.95 -3.58 5.91
N ASN A 28 2.72 -3.86 7.20
CA ASN A 28 1.61 -3.25 7.96
C ASN A 28 1.72 -1.72 8.00
N LEU A 29 2.93 -1.19 8.15
CA LEU A 29 3.16 0.26 8.20
C LEU A 29 2.90 0.91 6.84
N GLN A 30 3.32 0.26 5.75
CA GLN A 30 3.03 0.72 4.38
C GLN A 30 1.52 0.73 4.10
N VAL A 31 0.79 -0.31 4.53
CA VAL A 31 -0.68 -0.37 4.43
C VAL A 31 -1.34 0.74 5.26
N ALA A 32 -0.88 0.95 6.50
CA ALA A 32 -1.41 2.02 7.34
C ALA A 32 -1.21 3.41 6.70
N CYS A 33 -0.03 3.66 6.12
CA CYS A 33 0.24 4.87 5.37
C CYS A 33 -0.68 5.02 4.15
N ALA A 34 -0.92 3.93 3.41
CA ALA A 34 -1.78 3.96 2.24
C ALA A 34 -3.25 4.23 2.60
N ILE A 35 -3.75 3.62 3.69
CA ILE A 35 -5.11 3.85 4.20
C ILE A 35 -5.29 5.31 4.65
N ASN A 36 -4.38 5.81 5.51
CA ASN A 36 -4.50 7.17 6.04
C ASN A 36 -4.22 8.23 4.97
N GLY A 37 -3.35 7.93 4.00
CA GLY A 37 -3.08 8.75 2.82
C GLY A 37 -4.16 8.66 1.74
N GLN A 38 -5.23 7.88 1.98
CA GLN A 38 -6.35 7.69 1.04
C GLN A 38 -5.91 7.25 -0.36
N LEU A 39 -4.90 6.38 -0.43
CA LEU A 39 -4.43 5.84 -1.70
C LEU A 39 -5.38 4.76 -2.22
N ASP A 40 -5.47 4.64 -3.54
CA ASP A 40 -6.37 3.67 -4.19
C ASP A 40 -5.87 2.22 -4.07
N LEU A 41 -4.55 2.03 -4.05
CA LEU A 41 -3.91 0.70 -4.05
C LEU A 41 -2.43 0.76 -3.66
N VAL A 42 -1.86 -0.40 -3.35
CA VAL A 42 -0.41 -0.61 -3.20
C VAL A 42 0.11 -1.41 -4.40
N VAL A 43 1.25 -1.00 -4.97
CA VAL A 43 1.95 -1.75 -6.01
C VAL A 43 3.18 -2.43 -5.42
N THR A 44 3.25 -3.76 -5.49
CA THR A 44 4.37 -4.55 -4.94
C THR A 44 4.65 -5.81 -5.75
N ARG A 45 5.88 -6.30 -5.71
CA ARG A 45 6.22 -7.63 -6.25
C ARG A 45 5.90 -8.77 -5.29
N ASN A 46 5.67 -8.47 -4.01
CA ASN A 46 5.42 -9.46 -2.97
C ASN A 46 3.97 -9.39 -2.48
N LEU A 47 3.03 -10.01 -3.19
CA LEU A 47 1.61 -10.00 -2.80
C LEU A 47 1.35 -10.70 -1.45
N ALA A 48 2.17 -11.72 -1.12
CA ALA A 48 1.97 -12.53 0.07
C ALA A 48 2.13 -11.73 1.38
N GLY A 49 2.97 -10.69 1.37
CA GLY A 49 3.17 -9.79 2.51
C GLY A 49 1.96 -8.95 2.90
N PHE A 50 1.01 -8.75 1.97
CA PHE A 50 -0.09 -7.80 2.12
C PHE A 50 -1.46 -8.47 2.29
N SER A 51 -1.49 -9.77 2.58
CA SER A 51 -2.75 -10.53 2.74
C SER A 51 -3.60 -10.03 3.92
N GLY A 52 -4.93 -10.00 3.74
CA GLY A 52 -5.89 -9.63 4.80
C GLY A 52 -6.14 -8.13 4.99
N ASN A 53 -5.56 -7.27 4.14
CA ASN A 53 -5.77 -5.83 4.21
C ASN A 53 -6.92 -5.38 3.27
N ASN A 54 -7.64 -4.32 3.64
CA ASN A 54 -8.78 -3.79 2.87
C ASN A 54 -8.38 -2.92 1.67
N ILE A 55 -7.08 -2.66 1.46
CA ILE A 55 -6.60 -1.90 0.31
C ILE A 55 -6.22 -2.84 -0.84
N PRO A 56 -6.61 -2.55 -2.09
CA PRO A 56 -6.20 -3.34 -3.25
C PRO A 56 -4.68 -3.40 -3.40
N ILE A 57 -4.17 -4.59 -3.72
CA ILE A 57 -2.73 -4.84 -3.91
C ILE A 57 -2.52 -5.39 -5.31
N LEU A 58 -1.66 -4.75 -6.10
CA LEU A 58 -1.35 -5.16 -7.47
C LEU A 58 0.16 -5.39 -7.64
N THR A 59 0.50 -6.27 -8.57
CA THR A 59 1.86 -6.33 -9.12
C THR A 59 2.10 -5.16 -10.07
N PRO A 60 3.37 -4.77 -10.33
CA PRO A 60 3.67 -3.77 -11.35
C PRO A 60 3.07 -4.11 -12.72
N GLN A 61 3.08 -5.39 -13.11
CA GLN A 61 2.49 -5.81 -14.38
C GLN A 61 0.96 -5.62 -14.41
N GLN A 62 0.28 -5.94 -13.31
CA GLN A 62 -1.16 -5.69 -13.20
C GLN A 62 -1.49 -4.20 -13.19
N MET A 63 -0.66 -3.37 -12.55
CA MET A 63 -0.84 -1.92 -12.57
C MET A 63 -0.66 -1.35 -13.98
N LEU A 64 0.36 -1.78 -14.71
CA LEU A 64 0.59 -1.35 -16.10
C LEU A 64 -0.57 -1.75 -17.00
N LEU A 65 -1.11 -2.96 -16.84
CA LEU A 65 -2.28 -3.40 -17.60
C LEU A 65 -3.50 -2.51 -17.30
N ARG A 66 -3.77 -2.24 -16.02
CA ARG A 66 -4.87 -1.37 -15.60
C ARG A 66 -4.75 0.04 -16.18
N LEU A 67 -3.56 0.64 -16.13
CA LEU A 67 -3.32 1.97 -16.69
C LEU A 67 -3.47 2.03 -18.21
N SER A 68 -3.28 0.91 -18.92
CA SER A 68 -3.46 0.84 -20.37
C SER A 68 -4.90 0.56 -20.80
N GLU A 69 -5.76 0.09 -19.89
CA GLU A 69 -7.19 -0.14 -20.14
C GLU A 69 -8.04 1.10 -19.88
N ASP A 70 -7.49 2.09 -19.16
CA ASP A 70 -8.14 3.36 -18.83
C ASP A 70 -7.89 4.48 -19.89
N ASP A 71 -7.18 4.18 -21.00
CA ASP A 71 -6.94 5.03 -22.18
C ASP A 71 -8.01 4.84 -23.29
#